data_AF-A0A0T6B618-F1
#
_entry.id   AF-A0A0T6B618-F1
#
_cell.length_a   1.000
_cell.length_b   1.000
_cell.length_c   1.000
_cell.angle_alpha   90.00
_cell.angle_beta   90.00
_cell.angle_gamma   90.00
#
_symmetry.space_group_name_H-M   'P 1'
#
loop_
_entity.id
_entity.type
_entity.pdbx_description
1 polymer ?
#
loop_
_entity_poly.entity_id
_entity_poly.type
_entity_poly.pdbx_seq_one_letter_code
_entity_poly.pdbx_strand_id
1 'polypeptide(L)'
;MMLYDLWNGVNIFKVAEKFEQQRGLVQNLMTSASAFASNVVNFCSELEEFWSFAYLLRGMTDRLQHCCAKELLPLMDLPSVKQTRARQLYNAGYKSLVLIARADPNDLMDSIEYLTRQGANQLIAAAKLLLLERVENLKEEAEDVMDGVEPQLLNQTVMR
;
A
#
# COMPACT_ATOMS: atom_id res chain seq x y z
N MET A 1 12.74 -8.84 19.42
CA MET A 1 13.67 -9.22 18.33
C MET A 1 12.93 -9.77 17.11
N MET A 2 12.08 -10.80 17.21
CA MET A 2 11.29 -11.31 16.05
C MET A 2 10.40 -10.25 15.38
N LEU A 3 9.55 -9.57 16.15
CA LEU A 3 8.65 -8.54 15.62
C LEU A 3 9.41 -7.36 15.01
N TYR A 4 10.62 -7.07 15.52
CA TYR A 4 11.48 -6.03 14.97
C TYR A 4 12.04 -6.40 13.60
N ASP A 5 12.42 -7.65 13.37
CA ASP A 5 12.85 -8.10 12.04
C ASP A 5 11.69 -8.08 11.04
N LEU A 6 10.49 -8.52 11.46
CA LEU A 6 9.27 -8.44 10.67
C LEU A 6 8.89 -6.99 10.33
N TRP A 7 8.99 -6.10 11.31
CA TRP A 7 8.79 -4.66 11.16
C TRP A 7 9.73 -4.03 10.11
N ASN A 8 10.97 -4.52 10.03
CA ASN A 8 11.96 -4.08 9.06
C ASN A 8 11.81 -4.77 7.69
N GLY A 9 10.70 -5.47 7.44
CA GLY A 9 10.39 -6.07 6.14
C GLY A 9 11.17 -7.36 5.85
N VAL A 10 11.78 -7.98 6.87
CA VAL A 10 12.39 -9.30 6.72
C VAL A 10 11.28 -10.33 6.50
N ASN A 11 11.45 -11.14 5.47
CA ASN A 11 10.50 -12.16 5.09
C ASN A 11 10.28 -13.17 6.25
N ILE A 12 9.01 -13.56 6.47
CA ILE A 12 8.57 -14.47 7.54
C ILE A 12 9.38 -15.77 7.57
N PHE A 13 9.78 -16.32 6.42
CA PHE A 13 10.56 -17.55 6.33
C PHE A 13 11.96 -17.36 6.92
N LYS A 14 12.62 -16.23 6.59
CA LYS A 14 13.93 -15.88 7.13
C LYS A 14 13.87 -15.61 8.63
N VAL A 15 12.80 -14.97 9.11
CA VAL A 15 12.59 -14.75 10.55
C VAL A 15 12.36 -16.09 11.27
N ALA A 16 11.49 -16.95 10.74
CA ALA A 16 11.23 -18.27 11.30
C ALA A 16 12.50 -19.12 11.40
N GLU A 17 13.33 -19.12 10.36
CA GLU A 17 14.63 -19.79 10.34
C GLU A 17 15.61 -19.19 11.37
N LYS A 18 15.78 -17.86 11.36
CA LYS A 18 16.70 -17.14 12.27
C LYS A 18 16.40 -17.39 13.76
N PHE A 19 15.12 -17.51 14.12
CA PHE A 19 14.70 -17.71 15.51
C PHE A 19 14.29 -19.15 15.83
N GLU A 20 14.54 -20.10 14.90
CA GLU A 20 14.22 -21.52 15.05
C GLU A 20 12.74 -21.77 15.45
N GLN A 21 11.83 -20.99 14.87
CA GLN A 21 10.40 -21.05 15.15
C GLN A 21 9.60 -21.61 13.97
N GLN A 22 8.40 -22.11 14.27
CA GLN A 22 7.45 -22.48 13.23
C GLN A 22 6.92 -21.24 12.50
N ARG A 23 6.81 -21.31 11.17
CA ARG A 23 6.30 -20.21 10.32
C ARG A 23 4.92 -19.72 10.76
N GLY A 24 4.05 -20.64 11.16
CA GLY A 24 2.72 -20.33 11.68
C GLY A 24 2.77 -19.49 12.96
N LEU A 25 3.74 -19.74 13.85
CA LEU A 25 3.94 -18.94 15.06
C LEU A 25 4.39 -17.52 14.70
N VAL A 26 5.35 -17.37 13.79
CA VAL A 26 5.82 -16.05 13.34
C VAL A 26 4.69 -15.26 12.65
N GLN A 27 3.90 -15.94 11.82
CA GLN A 27 2.71 -15.36 11.19
C GLN A 27 1.65 -14.93 12.22
N ASN A 28 1.36 -15.78 13.21
CA ASN A 28 0.41 -15.47 14.27
C ASN A 28 0.88 -14.27 15.10
N LEU A 29 2.17 -14.24 15.47
CA LEU A 29 2.77 -13.11 16.18
C LEU A 29 2.59 -11.80 15.40
N MET A 30 2.85 -11.82 14.09
CA MET A 30 2.67 -10.67 13.21
C MET A 30 1.21 -10.21 13.18
N THR A 31 0.27 -11.13 12.92
CA THR A 31 -1.16 -10.83 12.86
C THR A 31 -1.69 -10.30 14.18
N SER A 32 -1.34 -10.92 15.31
CA SER A 32 -1.74 -10.47 16.64
C SER A 32 -1.15 -9.10 16.99
N ALA A 33 0.12 -8.86 16.66
CA ALA A 33 0.75 -7.56 16.87
C ALA A 33 0.12 -6.45 16.02
N SER A 34 -0.21 -6.75 14.75
CA SER A 34 -0.92 -5.82 13.86
C SER A 34 -2.31 -5.49 14.40
N ALA A 35 -3.08 -6.51 14.82
CA ALA A 35 -4.42 -6.31 15.39
C ALA A 35 -4.37 -5.50 16.69
N PHE A 36 -3.40 -5.78 17.56
CA PHE A 36 -3.18 -5.00 18.78
C PHE A 36 -2.84 -3.54 18.44
N ALA A 37 -1.93 -3.30 17.49
CA ALA A 37 -1.60 -1.95 17.04
C ALA A 37 -2.83 -1.20 16.49
N SER A 38 -3.67 -1.85 15.69
CA SER A 38 -4.95 -1.28 15.23
C SER A 38 -5.85 -0.86 16.39
N ASN A 39 -5.96 -1.71 17.41
CA ASN A 39 -6.78 -1.40 18.59
C ASN A 39 -6.24 -0.19 19.35
N VAL A 40 -4.91 -0.07 19.50
CA VAL A 40 -4.30 1.11 20.13
C VAL A 40 -4.54 2.37 19.29
N VAL A 41 -4.41 2.29 17.95
CA VAL A 41 -4.71 3.42 17.06
C VAL A 41 -6.16 3.88 17.22
N ASN A 42 -7.11 2.95 17.24
CA ASN A 42 -8.52 3.27 17.42
C ASN A 42 -8.77 3.92 18.78
N PHE A 43 -8.23 3.34 19.86
CA PHE A 43 -8.32 3.93 21.20
C PHE A 43 -7.75 5.36 21.25
N CYS A 44 -6.58 5.60 20.64
CA CYS A 44 -5.98 6.92 20.56
C CYS A 44 -6.75 7.89 19.64
N SER A 45 -7.57 7.38 18.72
CA SER A 45 -8.39 8.22 17.82
C SER A 45 -9.68 8.70 18.49
N GLU A 46 -10.17 7.96 19.50
CA GLU A 46 -11.34 8.35 20.30
C GLU A 46 -11.04 9.47 21.32
N LEU A 47 -9.75 9.73 21.58
CA LEU A 47 -9.29 10.75 22.53
C LEU A 47 -8.52 11.83 21.77
N GLU A 48 -9.10 13.03 21.65
CA GLU A 48 -8.50 14.14 20.89
C GLU A 48 -7.08 14.46 21.37
N GLU A 49 -6.79 14.35 22.67
CA GLU A 49 -5.46 14.60 23.23
C GLU A 49 -4.39 13.62 22.71
N PHE A 50 -4.80 12.46 22.21
CA PHE A 50 -3.90 11.40 21.73
C PHE A 50 -3.72 11.39 20.21
N TRP A 51 -4.13 12.46 19.52
CA TRP A 51 -3.99 12.59 18.06
C TRP A 51 -2.58 12.27 17.54
N SER A 52 -1.54 12.68 18.29
CA SER A 52 -0.14 12.45 17.91
C SER A 52 0.23 10.97 17.97
N PHE A 53 -0.27 10.24 18.96
CA PHE A 53 -0.09 8.79 19.06
C PHE A 53 -0.86 8.06 17.98
N ALA A 54 -2.12 8.43 17.71
CA ALA A 54 -2.91 7.85 16.63
C ALA A 54 -2.18 8.01 15.28
N TYR A 55 -1.66 9.20 14.99
CA TYR A 55 -0.90 9.47 13.78
C TYR A 55 0.38 8.63 13.68
N LEU A 56 1.19 8.57 14.74
CA LEU A 56 2.45 7.81 14.76
C LEU A 56 2.22 6.30 14.65
N LEU A 57 1.18 5.78 15.31
CA LEU A 57 0.88 4.35 15.37
C LEU A 57 0.16 3.84 14.12
N ARG A 58 -0.55 4.69 13.37
CA ARG A 58 -1.25 4.26 12.14
C ARG A 58 -0.29 3.65 11.12
N GLY A 59 0.86 4.30 10.91
CA GLY A 59 1.92 3.76 10.04
C GLY A 59 2.57 2.48 10.57
N MET A 60 2.35 2.14 11.84
CA MET A 60 2.83 0.90 12.45
C MET A 60 1.95 -0.30 12.12
N THR A 61 0.64 -0.11 12.17
CA THR A 61 -0.30 -1.13 11.76
C THR A 61 -0.06 -1.56 10.31
N ASP A 62 0.03 -0.61 9.38
CA ASP A 62 0.18 -0.92 7.95
C ASP A 62 1.49 -1.68 7.66
N ARG A 63 2.58 -1.28 8.31
CA ARG A 63 3.88 -1.94 8.14
C ARG A 63 3.89 -3.37 8.69
N LEU A 64 3.25 -3.61 9.84
CA LEU A 64 3.14 -4.97 10.40
C LEU A 64 2.17 -5.83 9.60
N GLN A 65 1.10 -5.26 9.08
CA GLN A 65 0.12 -6.00 8.28
C GLN A 65 0.73 -6.49 6.96
N HIS A 66 1.58 -5.66 6.34
CA HIS A 66 2.16 -5.99 5.05
C HIS A 66 3.54 -6.62 5.13
N CYS A 67 4.30 -6.41 6.22
CA CYS A 67 5.65 -6.93 6.49
C CYS A 67 6.50 -7.09 5.23
N CYS A 68 6.42 -6.09 4.34
CA CYS A 68 7.02 -6.10 3.04
C CYS A 68 7.80 -4.81 2.85
N ALA A 69 8.78 -4.89 1.96
CA ALA A 69 9.56 -3.75 1.59
C ALA A 69 8.63 -2.72 0.92
N LYS A 70 8.77 -1.43 1.30
CA LYS A 70 7.81 -0.36 0.94
C LYS A 70 7.57 -0.24 -0.56
N GLU A 71 8.55 -0.60 -1.37
CA GLU A 71 8.46 -0.61 -2.82
C GLU A 71 7.43 -1.60 -3.38
N LEU A 72 6.98 -2.56 -2.58
CA LEU A 72 5.94 -3.52 -2.96
C LEU A 72 4.52 -3.03 -2.65
N LEU A 73 4.37 -2.04 -1.76
CA LEU A 73 3.05 -1.54 -1.32
C LEU A 73 2.18 -1.10 -2.52
N PRO A 74 2.67 -0.29 -3.48
CA PRO A 74 1.84 0.14 -4.61
C PRO A 74 1.35 -1.02 -5.49
N LEU A 75 2.03 -2.16 -5.47
CA LEU A 75 1.64 -3.35 -6.22
C LEU A 75 0.61 -4.19 -5.44
N MET A 76 0.62 -4.11 -4.11
CA MET A 76 -0.31 -4.81 -3.23
C MET A 76 -1.68 -4.12 -3.13
N ASP A 77 -1.80 -2.89 -3.63
CA ASP A 77 -3.10 -2.21 -3.83
C ASP A 77 -3.95 -2.93 -4.89
N LEU A 78 -3.32 -3.73 -5.77
CA LEU A 78 -4.04 -4.53 -6.74
C LEU A 78 -4.82 -5.66 -6.05
N PRO A 79 -6.10 -5.87 -6.43
CA PRO A 79 -6.89 -6.97 -5.91
C PRO A 79 -6.20 -8.31 -6.19
N SER A 80 -6.17 -9.18 -5.19
CA SER A 80 -5.52 -10.50 -5.25
C SER A 80 -3.98 -10.49 -5.32
N VAL A 81 -3.32 -9.33 -5.27
CA VAL A 81 -1.86 -9.26 -5.18
C VAL A 81 -1.40 -9.22 -3.73
N LYS A 82 -0.86 -10.34 -3.25
CA LYS A 82 -0.18 -10.43 -1.95
C LYS A 82 1.33 -10.27 -2.13
N GLN A 83 2.04 -10.14 -1.01
CA GLN A 83 3.49 -9.89 -0.95
C GLN A 83 4.32 -10.75 -1.93
N THR A 84 4.03 -12.05 -2.03
CA THR A 84 4.75 -12.96 -2.94
C THR A 84 4.58 -12.55 -4.41
N ARG A 85 3.34 -12.31 -4.85
CA ARG A 85 3.05 -11.90 -6.23
C ARG A 85 3.56 -10.48 -6.51
N ALA A 86 3.44 -9.56 -5.56
CA ALA A 86 4.04 -8.23 -5.66
C ALA A 86 5.57 -8.31 -5.87
N ARG A 87 6.26 -9.21 -5.17
CA ARG A 87 7.69 -9.42 -5.34
C ARG A 87 8.05 -10.01 -6.71
N GLN A 88 7.26 -10.95 -7.22
CA GLN A 88 7.44 -11.48 -8.58
C GLN A 88 7.31 -10.35 -9.62
N LEU A 89 6.22 -9.57 -9.54
CA LEU A 89 5.99 -8.39 -10.39
C LEU A 89 7.16 -7.41 -10.33
N TYR A 90 7.59 -7.05 -9.12
CA TYR A 90 8.69 -6.11 -8.91
C TYR A 90 10.01 -6.60 -9.51
N ASN A 91 10.35 -7.87 -9.28
CA ASN A 91 11.56 -8.50 -9.81
C ASN A 91 11.53 -8.62 -11.33
N ALA A 92 10.35 -8.83 -11.93
CA ALA A 92 10.13 -8.82 -13.38
C ALA A 92 10.15 -7.40 -14.00
N GLY A 93 10.31 -6.35 -13.19
CA GLY A 93 10.41 -4.96 -13.66
C GLY A 93 9.10 -4.17 -13.61
N TYR A 94 7.98 -4.80 -13.24
CA TYR A 94 6.68 -4.14 -13.08
C TYR A 94 6.58 -3.44 -11.72
N LYS A 95 7.29 -2.31 -11.59
CA LYS A 95 7.45 -1.56 -10.33
C LYS A 95 6.34 -0.53 -10.04
N SER A 96 5.36 -0.39 -10.93
CA SER A 96 4.25 0.54 -10.75
C SER A 96 2.98 0.06 -11.46
N LEU A 97 1.83 0.56 -11.01
CA LEU A 97 0.53 0.29 -11.65
C LEU A 97 0.53 0.71 -13.13
N VAL A 98 1.26 1.77 -13.50
CA VAL A 98 1.38 2.24 -14.88
C VAL A 98 2.07 1.21 -15.77
N LEU A 99 3.12 0.57 -15.28
CA LEU A 99 3.82 -0.48 -16.03
C LEU A 99 2.95 -1.72 -16.21
N ILE A 100 2.18 -2.10 -15.18
CA ILE A 100 1.24 -3.21 -15.25
C ILE A 100 0.09 -2.90 -16.22
N ALA A 101 -0.49 -1.71 -16.15
CA ALA A 101 -1.58 -1.28 -17.02
C ALA A 101 -1.21 -1.25 -18.51
N ARG A 102 0.08 -1.07 -18.83
CA ARG A 102 0.62 -1.03 -20.19
C ARG A 102 1.15 -2.39 -20.68
N ALA A 103 1.25 -3.38 -19.80
CA ALA A 103 1.82 -4.68 -20.15
C ALA A 103 0.91 -5.47 -21.10
N ASP A 104 1.51 -6.33 -21.93
CA ASP A 104 0.78 -7.36 -22.64
C ASP A 104 0.48 -8.54 -21.68
N PRO A 105 -0.71 -9.16 -21.75
CA PRO A 105 -1.02 -10.32 -20.93
C PRO A 105 -0.05 -11.50 -21.12
N ASN A 106 0.50 -11.69 -22.32
CA ASN A 106 1.45 -12.77 -22.58
C ASN A 106 2.82 -12.47 -21.94
N ASP A 107 3.31 -11.24 -22.05
CA ASP A 107 4.56 -10.82 -21.39
C ASP A 107 4.49 -11.03 -19.87
N LEU A 108 3.33 -10.71 -19.25
CA LEU A 108 3.11 -10.97 -17.83
C LEU A 108 3.13 -12.45 -17.50
N MET A 109 2.53 -13.29 -18.34
CA MET A 109 2.51 -14.74 -18.13
C MET A 109 3.92 -15.35 -18.25
N ASP A 110 4.72 -14.86 -19.19
CA ASP A 110 6.07 -15.36 -19.43
C ASP A 110 7.04 -14.94 -18.31
N SER A 111 6.80 -13.77 -17.70
CA SER A 111 7.66 -13.20 -16.66
C SER A 111 7.25 -13.57 -15.22
N ILE A 112 6.01 -14.06 -15.01
CA ILE A 112 5.46 -14.32 -13.67
C ILE A 112 5.02 -15.76 -13.55
N GLU A 113 5.70 -16.50 -12.66
CA GLU A 113 5.38 -17.91 -12.39
C GLU A 113 3.93 -18.10 -11.90
N TYR A 114 3.30 -19.15 -12.41
CA TYR A 114 1.93 -19.56 -12.06
C TYR A 114 0.90 -18.44 -12.28
N LEU A 115 1.07 -17.60 -13.31
CA LEU A 115 0.08 -16.62 -13.73
C LEU A 115 -0.76 -17.16 -14.88
N THR A 116 -2.07 -17.27 -14.68
CA THR A 116 -3.01 -17.64 -15.74
C THR A 116 -3.31 -16.44 -16.63
N ARG A 117 -3.73 -16.69 -17.88
CA ARG A 117 -4.17 -15.62 -18.79
C ARG A 117 -5.30 -14.77 -18.20
N GLN A 118 -6.25 -15.42 -17.51
CA GLN A 118 -7.32 -14.71 -16.81
C GLN A 118 -6.74 -13.82 -15.70
N GLY A 119 -5.80 -14.32 -14.91
CA GLY A 119 -5.13 -13.55 -13.87
C GLY A 119 -4.36 -12.35 -14.43
N ALA A 120 -3.65 -12.54 -15.55
CA ALA A 120 -2.93 -11.45 -16.23
C ALA A 120 -3.89 -10.35 -16.70
N ASN A 121 -4.99 -10.74 -17.36
CA ASN A 121 -6.03 -9.80 -17.79
C ASN A 121 -6.66 -9.06 -16.61
N GLN A 122 -6.95 -9.75 -15.51
CA GLN A 122 -7.50 -9.14 -14.30
C GLN A 122 -6.53 -8.15 -13.66
N LEU A 123 -5.24 -8.48 -13.61
CA LEU A 123 -4.20 -7.58 -13.11
C LEU A 123 -4.13 -6.28 -13.94
N ILE A 124 -4.08 -6.41 -15.27
CA ILE A 124 -4.05 -5.26 -16.18
C ILE A 124 -5.32 -4.41 -16.03
N ALA A 125 -6.49 -5.05 -16.00
CA ALA A 125 -7.77 -4.36 -15.85
C ALA A 125 -7.86 -3.61 -14.51
N ALA A 126 -7.49 -4.26 -13.40
CA ALA A 126 -7.48 -3.64 -12.09
C ALA A 126 -6.49 -2.48 -11.99
N ALA A 127 -5.30 -2.61 -12.59
CA ALA A 127 -4.33 -1.51 -12.64
C ALA A 127 -4.87 -0.30 -13.41
N LYS A 128 -5.54 -0.54 -14.55
CA LYS A 128 -6.20 0.53 -15.32
C LYS A 128 -7.30 1.22 -14.53
N LEU A 129 -8.14 0.44 -13.84
CA LEU A 129 -9.23 0.98 -13.03
C LEU A 129 -8.72 1.86 -11.89
N LEU A 130 -7.74 1.38 -11.12
CA LEU A 130 -7.14 2.17 -10.02
C LEU A 130 -6.48 3.46 -10.52
N LEU A 131 -5.85 3.43 -11.70
CA LEU A 131 -5.27 4.63 -12.30
C LEU A 131 -6.36 5.62 -12.77
N LEU A 132 -7.47 5.12 -13.33
CA LEU A 132 -8.59 5.95 -13.72
C LEU A 132 -9.25 6.62 -12.51
N GLU A 133 -9.51 5.86 -11.45
CA GLU A 133 -10.02 6.37 -10.18
C GLU A 133 -9.11 7.48 -9.64
N ARG A 134 -7.79 7.26 -9.63
CA ARG A 134 -6.84 8.28 -9.20
C ARG A 134 -6.85 9.53 -10.06
N VAL A 135 -7.07 9.40 -11.37
CA VAL A 135 -7.20 10.54 -12.28
C VAL A 135 -8.46 11.34 -11.97
N GLU A 136 -9.59 10.67 -11.73
CA GLU A 136 -10.84 11.36 -11.38
C GLU A 136 -10.72 12.06 -10.01
N ASN A 137 -10.19 11.40 -8.98
CA ASN A 137 -10.00 12.03 -7.67
C ASN A 137 -9.09 13.27 -7.76
N LEU A 138 -8.02 13.21 -8.55
CA LEU A 138 -7.11 14.36 -8.75
C LEU A 138 -7.77 15.51 -9.51
N LYS A 139 -8.73 15.23 -10.39
CA LYS A 139 -9.51 16.28 -11.08
C LYS A 139 -10.48 16.95 -10.12
N GLU A 140 -11.21 16.16 -9.35
CA GLU A 140 -12.13 16.66 -8.32
C GLU A 140 -11.40 17.53 -7.30
N GLU A 141 -10.26 17.06 -6.76
CA GLU A 141 -9.41 17.85 -5.86
C GLU A 141 -8.92 19.17 -6.51
N ALA A 142 -8.62 19.16 -7.81
CA ALA A 142 -8.20 20.36 -8.53
C ALA A 142 -9.36 21.35 -8.75
N GLU A 143 -10.58 20.85 -9.01
CA GLU A 143 -11.79 21.64 -9.14
C GLU A 143 -12.14 22.32 -7.80
N ASP A 144 -12.10 21.57 -6.68
CA ASP A 144 -12.33 22.10 -5.33
C ASP A 144 -11.35 23.23 -4.97
N VAL A 145 -10.07 23.08 -5.34
CA VAL A 145 -9.05 24.12 -5.13
C VAL A 145 -9.34 25.35 -5.99
N MET A 146 -9.80 25.16 -7.23
CA MET A 146 -10.15 26.28 -8.12
C MET A 146 -11.39 27.04 -7.64
N ASP A 147 -12.41 26.34 -7.15
CA ASP A 147 -13.63 26.93 -6.60
C ASP A 147 -13.37 27.64 -5.26
N GLY A 148 -12.46 27.10 -4.43
CA GLY A 148 -11.96 27.76 -3.22
C GLY A 148 -11.12 29.03 -3.47
N VAL A 149 -10.76 29.30 -4.74
CA VAL A 149 -10.00 30.48 -5.19
C VAL A 149 -10.91 31.55 -5.80
N GLU A 150 -12.17 31.65 -5.34
CA GLU A 150 -13.05 32.77 -5.71
C GLU A 150 -12.34 34.15 -5.55
N PRO A 151 -12.56 35.09 -6.49
CA PRO A 151 -11.66 36.19 -6.85
C PRO A 151 -11.65 37.39 -5.88
N GLN A 152 -11.58 37.16 -4.57
CA GLN A 152 -11.48 38.24 -3.58
C GLN A 152 -10.02 38.72 -3.39
N LEU A 153 -9.03 37.95 -3.84
CA LEU A 153 -7.60 38.32 -3.80
C LEU A 153 -7.15 39.21 -4.98
N LEU A 154 -7.94 39.32 -6.05
CA LEU A 154 -7.61 40.17 -7.21
C LEU A 154 -8.13 41.61 -7.09
N ASN A 155 -9.06 41.89 -6.18
CA ASN A 155 -9.68 43.23 -6.03
C ASN A 155 -9.05 44.11 -4.94
N GLN A 156 -7.99 43.68 -4.25
CA GLN A 156 -7.33 44.48 -3.20
C GLN A 156 -6.01 45.17 -3.62
N THR A 157 -5.53 45.00 -4.86
CA THR A 157 -4.24 45.59 -5.28
C THR A 157 -4.36 46.80 -6.21
N VAL A 158 -5.55 47.32 -6.50
CA VAL A 158 -5.75 48.51 -7.39
C VAL A 158 -6.47 49.69 -6.70
N MET A 159 -6.40 49.80 -5.38
CA MET A 159 -6.83 51.02 -4.64
C MET A 159 -5.77 51.41 -3.59
N ARG A 160 -4.55 51.69 -4.05
CA ARG A 160 -3.60 52.58 -3.38
C ARG A 160 -3.10 53.63 -4.37
#